data_AF-A0A2N2KXI5-F1
#
_entry.id   AF-A0A2N2KXI5-F1
#
_cell.length_a   1.000
_cell.length_b   1.000
_cell.length_c   1.000
_cell.angle_alpha   90.00
_cell.angle_beta   90.00
_cell.angle_gamma   90.00
#
_symmetry.space_group_name_H-M   'P 1'
#
loop_
_entity.id
_entity.type
_entity.pdbx_description
1 polymer ?
#
loop_
_entity_poly.entity_id
_entity_poly.type
_entity_poly.pdbx_seq_one_letter_code
_entity_poly.pdbx_strand_id
1 'polypeptide(L)'
;MSAIRIGWIDFSKEHRNKVISVMHLLTEPGAMDELGVGVVRDVFSNIFFPGTSTIQTRAKYFLIVPFLLYELEHQKVSSADEFISKLHDQETKLIDILKKSGEEGIIGSSAGAELKRKPSDVYWNGISTYHIFNCDRMSIYDYAKVVCTLQTRKQKLKDQGSTNNKDDEIDGDDKDALSGDLLGRFWKLPDIPEHWKDNLSIRLSNQEAIFLKNKIVSSCPESMLSYVLKEEDHDFIAIHEFDHIEGIMDRIPVHLKVHYLLAKQFADFIYGTHLRYNVILSKGESSDILKKWNEWHVGIMDHASIDLNLILPLLGRNGKLFRFLTECKNAMQLDEIKRLDQLVLNREIDLKGKTRSKLYNREDFAYNGWVGISKLQYRLPNAQRLLKDIFDGLGAANV
;
A
#
# COMPACT_ATOMS: atom_id res chain seq x y z
N MET A 1 -5.18 -32.78 30.81
CA MET A 1 -3.81 -32.21 30.78
C MET A 1 -3.74 -31.29 29.57
N SER A 2 -3.72 -29.97 29.79
CA SER A 2 -3.67 -28.98 28.72
C SER A 2 -2.26 -28.93 28.11
N ALA A 3 -2.16 -29.15 26.80
CA ALA A 3 -0.93 -28.92 26.07
C ALA A 3 -0.63 -27.42 26.04
N ILE A 4 0.44 -27.03 26.74
CA ILE A 4 1.00 -25.68 26.70
C ILE A 4 1.59 -25.48 25.30
N ARG A 5 0.97 -24.63 24.48
CA ARG A 5 1.57 -24.12 23.24
C ARG A 5 2.48 -22.95 23.61
N ILE A 6 3.76 -23.23 23.73
CA ILE A 6 4.80 -22.19 23.82
C ILE A 6 4.91 -21.57 22.42
N GLY A 7 4.22 -20.45 22.22
CA GLY A 7 4.46 -19.58 21.08
C GLY A 7 5.82 -18.92 21.26
N TRP A 8 6.81 -19.36 20.50
CA TRP A 8 8.06 -18.63 20.32
C TRP A 8 7.72 -17.25 19.75
N ILE A 9 7.79 -16.22 20.59
CA ILE A 9 7.75 -14.83 20.16
C ILE A 9 9.16 -14.49 19.69
N ASP A 10 9.44 -14.77 18.42
CA ASP A 10 10.60 -14.21 17.77
C ASP A 10 10.30 -12.74 17.46
N PHE A 11 10.96 -11.82 18.18
CA PHE A 11 10.96 -10.41 17.80
C PHE A 11 11.89 -10.25 16.60
N SER A 12 11.46 -10.78 15.45
CA SER A 12 12.25 -10.74 14.24
C SER A 12 12.39 -9.29 13.74
N LYS A 13 13.48 -9.03 13.01
CA LYS A 13 13.67 -7.78 12.25
C LYS A 13 12.45 -7.45 11.36
N GLU A 14 11.60 -8.43 11.00
CA GLU A 14 10.35 -8.21 10.25
C GLU A 14 9.31 -7.39 11.04
N HIS A 15 9.17 -7.60 12.35
CA HIS A 15 8.33 -6.72 13.18
C HIS A 15 8.89 -5.31 13.17
N ARG A 16 10.21 -5.15 13.21
CA ARG A 16 10.86 -3.85 13.18
C ARG A 16 10.67 -3.15 11.83
N ASN A 17 10.81 -3.85 10.70
CA ASN A 17 10.62 -3.29 9.36
C ASN A 17 9.15 -3.02 9.02
N LYS A 18 8.21 -3.87 9.46
CA LYS A 18 6.76 -3.58 9.39
C LYS A 18 6.39 -2.39 10.26
N VAL A 19 6.94 -2.31 11.47
CA VAL A 19 6.75 -1.15 12.34
C VAL A 19 7.40 0.10 11.74
N ILE A 20 8.57 0.03 11.12
CA ILE A 20 9.24 1.17 10.46
C ILE A 20 8.46 1.64 9.22
N SER A 21 7.97 0.72 8.39
CA SER A 21 7.14 1.06 7.22
C SER A 21 5.79 1.67 7.63
N VAL A 22 5.15 1.16 8.69
CA VAL A 22 3.96 1.76 9.32
C VAL A 22 4.29 3.10 9.98
N MET A 23 5.43 3.24 10.66
CA MET A 23 5.86 4.47 11.33
C MET A 23 6.20 5.59 10.34
N HIS A 24 6.73 5.27 9.16
CA HIS A 24 7.03 6.28 8.14
C HIS A 24 5.83 6.61 7.24
N LEU A 25 4.81 5.75 7.14
CA LEU A 25 3.52 6.14 6.56
C LEU A 25 2.94 7.37 7.29
N LEU A 26 3.35 7.60 8.54
CA LEU A 26 2.99 8.76 9.35
C LEU A 26 3.77 10.06 9.01
N THR A 27 4.72 10.05 8.06
CA THR A 27 5.56 11.23 7.74
C THR A 27 5.07 12.07 6.57
N GLU A 28 4.00 11.66 5.87
CA GLU A 28 3.39 12.49 4.81
C GLU A 28 2.26 13.37 5.40
N PRO A 29 2.15 14.63 4.96
CA PRO A 29 0.98 15.47 5.26
C PRO A 29 -0.29 14.74 4.80
N GLY A 30 -1.23 14.48 5.72
CA GLY A 30 -2.47 13.75 5.42
C GLY A 30 -2.43 12.23 5.62
N ALA A 31 -1.27 11.63 5.92
CA ALA A 31 -1.12 10.18 6.14
C ALA A 31 -0.94 9.79 7.61
N MET A 32 -0.60 10.74 8.48
CA MET A 32 -0.62 10.52 9.93
C MET A 32 -2.05 10.30 10.39
N ASP A 33 -2.29 9.18 11.07
CA ASP A 33 -3.59 8.83 11.62
C ASP A 33 -3.68 9.29 13.08
N GLU A 34 -4.19 10.50 13.31
CA GLU A 34 -4.27 11.09 14.65
C GLU A 34 -5.31 10.40 15.54
N LEU A 35 -6.34 9.79 14.95
CA LEU A 35 -7.52 9.26 15.66
C LEU A 35 -7.63 7.73 15.59
N GLY A 36 -6.70 7.07 14.91
CA GLY A 36 -6.62 5.62 14.80
C GLY A 36 -7.65 5.02 13.83
N VAL A 37 -8.16 5.81 12.87
CA VAL A 37 -9.21 5.42 11.92
C VAL A 37 -8.66 4.78 10.63
N GLY A 38 -7.33 4.76 10.50
CA GLY A 38 -6.61 4.19 9.36
C GLY A 38 -6.96 2.72 9.11
N VAL A 39 -7.32 1.95 10.15
CA VAL A 39 -7.77 0.55 10.00
C VAL A 39 -9.04 0.47 9.14
N VAL A 40 -10.04 1.32 9.39
CA VAL A 40 -11.28 1.35 8.59
C VAL A 40 -10.99 1.82 7.18
N ARG A 41 -10.20 2.89 7.05
CA ARG A 41 -9.74 3.41 5.75
C ARG A 41 -9.08 2.31 4.93
N ASP A 42 -8.17 1.55 5.53
CA ASP A 42 -7.37 0.56 4.82
C ASP A 42 -8.20 -0.66 4.40
N VAL A 43 -9.19 -1.07 5.19
CA VAL A 43 -10.13 -2.13 4.80
C VAL A 43 -10.91 -1.72 3.55
N PHE A 44 -11.54 -0.55 3.53
CA PHE A 44 -12.24 -0.06 2.34
C PHE A 44 -11.30 0.16 1.16
N SER A 45 -10.12 0.72 1.40
CA SER A 45 -9.10 0.90 0.35
C SER A 45 -8.72 -0.43 -0.30
N ASN A 46 -8.64 -1.52 0.47
CA ASN A 46 -8.31 -2.84 -0.05
C ASN A 46 -9.51 -3.54 -0.74
N ILE A 47 -10.74 -3.18 -0.39
CA ILE A 47 -11.95 -3.63 -1.13
C ILE A 47 -11.96 -2.98 -2.52
N PHE A 48 -11.76 -1.66 -2.61
CA PHE A 48 -11.85 -0.95 -3.88
C PHE A 48 -10.58 -1.07 -4.71
N PHE A 49 -9.42 -0.87 -4.10
CA PHE A 49 -8.12 -0.74 -4.77
C PHE A 49 -7.06 -1.61 -4.08
N PRO A 50 -7.23 -2.94 -4.08
CA PRO A 50 -6.25 -3.87 -3.51
C PRO A 50 -4.88 -3.69 -4.15
N GLY A 51 -3.80 -3.96 -3.40
CA GLY A 51 -2.43 -3.86 -3.90
C GLY A 51 -1.91 -2.42 -4.06
N THR A 52 -2.75 -1.40 -3.83
CA THR A 52 -2.37 0.01 -3.90
C THR A 52 -1.86 0.58 -2.57
N SER A 53 -1.01 1.61 -2.63
CA SER A 53 -0.50 2.33 -1.46
C SER A 53 -0.39 3.83 -1.75
N THR A 54 -0.41 4.67 -0.70
CA THR A 54 -0.32 6.14 -0.83
C THR A 54 1.01 6.63 -1.38
N ILE A 55 2.04 5.80 -1.25
CA ILE A 55 3.42 6.10 -1.64
C ILE A 55 3.80 5.51 -2.99
N GLN A 56 2.87 4.81 -3.66
CA GLN A 56 3.08 4.35 -5.03
C GLN A 56 2.89 5.50 -6.00
N THR A 57 3.74 5.53 -7.02
CA THR A 57 3.86 6.66 -7.94
C THR A 57 3.61 6.27 -9.40
N ARG A 58 4.05 5.10 -9.87
CA ARG A 58 3.95 4.68 -11.28
C ARG A 58 3.76 3.17 -11.38
N ALA A 59 2.92 2.71 -12.29
CA ALA A 59 2.61 1.28 -12.44
C ALA A 59 3.80 0.44 -12.91
N LYS A 60 4.75 1.04 -13.64
CA LYS A 60 5.97 0.37 -14.12
C LYS A 60 6.83 -0.26 -13.02
N TYR A 61 6.76 0.23 -11.78
CA TYR A 61 7.47 -0.39 -10.66
C TYR A 61 6.95 -1.78 -10.28
N PHE A 62 5.72 -2.15 -10.68
CA PHE A 62 5.24 -3.54 -10.59
C PHE A 62 5.98 -4.50 -11.53
N LEU A 63 6.83 -3.99 -12.43
CA LEU A 63 7.64 -4.78 -13.36
C LEU A 63 9.14 -4.62 -13.06
N ILE A 64 9.61 -3.39 -12.86
CA ILE A 64 11.02 -3.10 -12.53
C ILE A 64 11.48 -3.89 -11.30
N VAL A 65 10.69 -3.86 -10.22
CA VAL A 65 11.07 -4.54 -8.97
C VAL A 65 11.17 -6.06 -9.17
N PRO A 66 10.16 -6.74 -9.74
CA PRO A 66 10.29 -8.17 -10.05
C PRO A 66 11.43 -8.50 -11.02
N PHE A 67 11.71 -7.67 -12.03
CA PHE A 67 12.82 -7.91 -12.95
C PHE A 67 14.18 -7.87 -12.25
N LEU A 68 14.40 -6.90 -11.35
CA LEU A 68 15.61 -6.84 -10.55
C LEU A 68 15.75 -8.05 -9.61
N LEU A 69 14.67 -8.45 -8.95
CA LEU A 69 14.69 -9.61 -8.07
C LEU A 69 14.98 -10.90 -8.85
N TYR A 70 14.35 -11.07 -10.01
CA TYR A 70 14.58 -12.20 -10.90
C TYR A 70 16.03 -12.27 -11.40
N GLU A 71 16.63 -11.14 -11.78
CA GLU A 71 18.05 -11.09 -12.12
C GLU A 71 18.96 -11.46 -10.94
N LEU A 72 18.64 -10.97 -9.74
CA LEU A 72 19.41 -11.26 -8.52
C LEU A 72 19.34 -12.74 -8.12
N GLU A 73 18.25 -13.45 -8.43
CA GLU A 73 18.18 -14.91 -8.24
C GLU A 73 19.26 -15.68 -9.01
N HIS A 74 19.76 -15.10 -10.11
CA HIS A 74 20.76 -15.71 -10.97
C HIS A 74 22.18 -15.23 -10.66
N GLN A 75 22.33 -14.23 -9.80
CA GLN A 75 23.62 -13.71 -9.37
C GLN A 75 24.11 -14.44 -8.11
N LYS A 76 25.43 -14.57 -7.94
CA LYS A 76 26.01 -15.14 -6.72
C LYS A 76 25.82 -14.16 -5.56
N VAL A 77 25.07 -14.58 -4.54
CA VAL A 77 24.85 -13.83 -3.31
C VAL A 77 24.96 -14.75 -2.09
N SER A 78 25.73 -14.34 -1.10
CA SER A 78 26.12 -15.21 0.02
C SER A 78 25.18 -15.11 1.22
N SER A 79 24.40 -14.02 1.33
CA SER A 79 23.50 -13.79 2.47
C SER A 79 22.28 -12.95 2.08
N ALA A 80 21.20 -13.05 2.86
CA ALA A 80 19.99 -12.26 2.66
C ALA A 80 20.24 -10.74 2.82
N ASP A 81 21.12 -10.34 3.75
CA ASP A 81 21.48 -8.92 3.93
C ASP A 81 22.24 -8.39 2.70
N GLU A 82 23.16 -9.17 2.13
CA GLU A 82 23.85 -8.83 0.88
C GLU A 82 22.86 -8.76 -0.31
N PHE A 83 21.88 -9.67 -0.37
CA PHE A 83 20.85 -9.69 -1.40
C PHE A 83 20.02 -8.40 -1.40
N ILE A 84 19.52 -8.00 -0.24
CA ILE A 84 18.74 -6.77 -0.09
C ILE A 84 19.60 -5.54 -0.38
N SER A 85 20.86 -5.52 0.06
CA SER A 85 21.78 -4.42 -0.25
C SER A 85 21.98 -4.28 -1.77
N LYS A 86 22.25 -5.39 -2.48
CA LYS A 86 22.42 -5.39 -3.94
C LYS A 86 21.14 -4.95 -4.66
N LEU A 87 19.98 -5.36 -4.19
CA LEU A 87 18.69 -4.89 -4.72
C LEU A 87 18.58 -3.38 -4.62
N HIS A 88 18.78 -2.83 -3.42
CA HIS A 88 18.69 -1.39 -3.18
C HIS A 88 19.70 -0.59 -4.00
N ASP A 89 20.91 -1.12 -4.19
CA ASP A 89 21.94 -0.52 -5.04
C ASP A 89 21.51 -0.50 -6.51
N GLN A 90 20.94 -1.61 -7.02
CA GLN A 90 20.44 -1.68 -8.38
C GLN A 90 19.26 -0.73 -8.61
N GLU A 91 18.32 -0.66 -7.66
CA GLU A 91 17.20 0.28 -7.71
C GLU A 91 17.67 1.74 -7.76
N THR A 92 18.71 2.06 -6.99
CA THR A 92 19.31 3.40 -6.96
C THR A 92 19.95 3.74 -8.31
N LYS A 93 20.64 2.79 -8.94
CA LYS A 93 21.26 3.00 -10.27
C LYS A 93 20.23 3.25 -11.37
N LEU A 94 19.02 2.67 -11.28
CA LEU A 94 17.95 2.90 -12.27
C LEU A 94 17.37 4.31 -12.20
N ILE A 95 17.50 5.02 -11.07
CA ILE A 95 16.98 6.39 -10.92
C ILE A 95 17.57 7.30 -11.99
N ASP A 96 18.88 7.23 -12.22
CA ASP A 96 19.57 8.10 -13.19
C ASP A 96 19.18 7.78 -14.64
N ILE A 97 18.83 6.53 -14.94
CA ILE A 97 18.31 6.13 -16.25
C ILE A 97 16.91 6.70 -16.46
N LEU A 98 16.02 6.46 -15.50
CA LEU A 98 14.63 6.92 -15.57
C LEU A 98 14.53 8.45 -15.64
N LYS A 99 15.39 9.18 -14.93
CA LYS A 99 15.44 10.65 -14.93
C LYS A 99 15.66 11.26 -16.31
N LYS A 100 16.40 10.59 -17.21
CA LYS A 100 16.70 11.11 -18.55
C LYS A 100 15.45 11.38 -19.38
N SER A 101 14.34 10.69 -19.07
CA SER A 101 13.06 10.88 -19.75
C SER A 101 12.35 12.20 -19.38
N GLY A 102 12.73 12.86 -18.27
CA GLY A 102 12.04 14.05 -17.77
C GLY A 102 10.65 13.77 -17.17
N GLU A 103 10.28 12.51 -17.00
CA GLU A 103 8.97 12.08 -16.50
C GLU A 103 8.83 12.28 -14.98
N GLU A 104 7.60 12.61 -14.56
CA GLU A 104 7.26 12.73 -13.14
C GLU A 104 6.97 11.38 -12.47
N GLY A 105 7.00 11.36 -11.14
CA GLY A 105 6.67 10.17 -10.34
C GLY A 105 7.79 9.14 -10.22
N ILE A 106 9.02 9.46 -10.64
CA ILE A 106 10.19 8.61 -10.42
C ILE A 106 10.57 8.67 -8.93
N ILE A 107 10.53 7.51 -8.26
CA ILE A 107 10.89 7.37 -6.85
C ILE A 107 12.38 7.64 -6.69
N GLY A 108 12.73 8.58 -5.80
CA GLY A 108 14.12 8.99 -5.57
C GLY A 108 14.66 10.02 -6.56
N SER A 109 13.81 10.64 -7.39
CA SER A 109 14.22 11.70 -8.31
C SER A 109 14.97 12.84 -7.60
N SER A 110 14.48 13.30 -6.45
CA SER A 110 15.16 14.35 -5.66
C SER A 110 16.20 13.82 -4.68
N ALA A 111 15.97 12.65 -4.07
CA ALA A 111 16.79 12.13 -2.96
C ALA A 111 17.99 11.26 -3.41
N GLY A 112 17.96 10.66 -4.60
CA GLY A 112 19.04 9.81 -5.10
C GLY A 112 19.40 8.65 -4.14
N ALA A 113 20.67 8.56 -3.75
CA ALA A 113 21.18 7.52 -2.84
C ALA A 113 20.59 7.62 -1.42
N GLU A 114 20.24 8.82 -0.95
CA GLU A 114 19.61 9.10 0.36
C GLU A 114 18.11 8.73 0.39
N LEU A 115 17.64 7.99 -0.61
CA LEU A 115 16.27 7.54 -0.71
C LEU A 115 15.90 6.63 0.48
N LYS A 116 15.07 7.16 1.37
CA LYS A 116 14.57 6.48 2.58
C LYS A 116 13.70 5.25 2.30
N ARG A 117 13.07 5.17 1.13
CA ARG A 117 12.16 4.07 0.75
C ARG A 117 12.47 3.59 -0.64
N LYS A 118 12.88 2.34 -0.77
CA LYS A 118 13.20 1.77 -2.08
C LYS A 118 11.92 1.27 -2.76
N PRO A 119 11.85 1.25 -4.11
CA PRO A 119 10.67 0.76 -4.82
C PRO A 119 10.24 -0.65 -4.36
N SER A 120 11.18 -1.53 -4.06
CA SER A 120 10.95 -2.87 -3.55
C SER A 120 10.13 -2.88 -2.26
N ASP A 121 10.45 -2.03 -1.28
CA ASP A 121 9.69 -1.86 -0.05
C ASP A 121 8.25 -1.38 -0.31
N VAL A 122 8.09 -0.49 -1.29
CA VAL A 122 6.82 0.17 -1.61
C VAL A 122 5.87 -0.74 -2.37
N TYR A 123 6.38 -1.52 -3.31
CA TYR A 123 5.57 -2.31 -4.23
C TYR A 123 5.42 -3.78 -3.84
N TRP A 124 6.23 -4.31 -2.91
CA TRP A 124 6.19 -5.73 -2.51
C TRP A 124 4.78 -6.23 -2.19
N ASN A 125 4.02 -5.49 -1.38
CA ASN A 125 2.65 -5.87 -1.03
C ASN A 125 1.74 -6.00 -2.26
N GLY A 126 1.82 -5.04 -3.19
CA GLY A 126 1.00 -5.09 -4.40
C GLY A 126 1.49 -6.16 -5.40
N ILE A 127 2.80 -6.41 -5.50
CA ILE A 127 3.38 -7.50 -6.30
C ILE A 127 2.84 -8.86 -5.85
N SER A 128 2.76 -9.09 -4.53
CA SER A 128 2.12 -10.28 -3.96
C SER A 128 0.61 -10.28 -4.21
N THR A 129 -0.07 -9.14 -3.97
CA THR A 129 -1.54 -9.03 -4.13
C THR A 129 -1.99 -9.32 -5.57
N TYR A 130 -1.19 -8.96 -6.57
CA TYR A 130 -1.49 -9.21 -7.98
C TYR A 130 -0.95 -10.55 -8.49
N HIS A 131 -0.45 -11.41 -7.60
CA HIS A 131 0.18 -12.69 -7.92
C HIS A 131 1.20 -12.59 -9.07
N ILE A 132 1.97 -11.50 -9.09
CA ILE A 132 3.20 -11.40 -9.88
C ILE A 132 4.28 -12.26 -9.20
N PHE A 133 4.20 -12.35 -7.87
CA PHE A 133 4.93 -13.29 -7.02
C PHE A 133 3.96 -14.30 -6.38
N ASN A 134 4.21 -15.60 -6.52
CA ASN A 134 3.30 -16.71 -6.16
C ASN A 134 3.53 -17.30 -4.76
N CYS A 135 3.93 -16.49 -3.79
CA CYS A 135 4.12 -16.96 -2.42
C CYS A 135 3.52 -15.94 -1.45
N ASP A 136 2.24 -16.15 -1.17
CA ASP A 136 1.46 -15.30 -0.28
C ASP A 136 2.14 -15.23 1.09
N ARG A 137 2.18 -14.03 1.66
CA ARG A 137 2.68 -13.71 3.01
C ARG A 137 4.20 -13.83 3.22
N MET A 138 4.96 -14.22 2.20
CA MET A 138 6.43 -14.18 2.30
C MET A 138 6.91 -12.73 2.28
N SER A 139 7.80 -12.36 3.20
CA SER A 139 8.46 -11.06 3.15
C SER A 139 9.57 -11.08 2.09
N ILE A 140 9.95 -9.91 1.57
CA ILE A 140 11.09 -9.81 0.64
C ILE A 140 12.39 -10.35 1.27
N TYR A 141 12.54 -10.20 2.58
CA TYR A 141 13.69 -10.72 3.33
C TYR A 141 13.67 -12.24 3.43
N ASP A 142 12.51 -12.85 3.68
CA ASP A 142 12.38 -14.31 3.70
C ASP A 142 12.59 -14.91 2.31
N TYR A 143 12.10 -14.24 1.28
CA TYR A 143 12.41 -14.59 -0.10
C TYR A 143 13.92 -14.57 -0.36
N ALA A 144 14.64 -13.52 0.07
CA ALA A 144 16.09 -13.45 -0.04
C ALA A 144 16.80 -14.62 0.69
N LYS A 145 16.33 -15.00 1.90
CA LYS A 145 16.86 -16.19 2.62
C LYS A 145 16.66 -17.47 1.80
N VAL A 146 15.48 -17.65 1.21
CA VAL A 146 15.17 -18.82 0.38
C VAL A 146 16.09 -18.88 -0.84
N VAL A 147 16.23 -17.78 -1.57
CA VAL A 147 17.10 -17.69 -2.75
C VAL A 147 18.56 -18.01 -2.38
N CYS A 148 19.11 -17.38 -1.34
CA CYS A 148 20.49 -17.66 -0.90
C CYS A 148 20.68 -19.13 -0.47
N THR A 149 19.67 -19.74 0.15
CA THR A 149 19.71 -21.16 0.54
C THR A 149 19.74 -22.07 -0.69
N LEU A 150 18.91 -21.78 -1.69
CA LEU A 150 18.87 -22.54 -2.95
C LEU A 150 20.16 -22.39 -3.75
N GLN A 151 20.70 -21.17 -3.85
CA GLN A 151 21.98 -20.91 -4.51
C GLN A 151 23.14 -21.64 -3.82
N THR A 152 23.20 -21.63 -2.49
CA THR A 152 24.24 -22.34 -1.72
C THR A 152 24.16 -23.85 -1.95
N ARG A 153 22.95 -24.42 -2.00
CA ARG A 153 22.76 -25.85 -2.31
C ARG A 153 23.23 -26.19 -3.71
N LYS A 154 22.87 -25.38 -4.71
CA LYS A 154 23.32 -25.53 -6.10
C LYS A 154 24.85 -25.48 -6.21
N GLN A 155 25.50 -24.56 -5.50
CA GLN A 155 26.96 -24.47 -5.51
C GLN A 155 27.61 -25.72 -4.89
N LYS A 156 27.13 -26.20 -3.73
CA LYS A 156 27.64 -27.42 -3.09
C LYS A 156 27.49 -28.65 -3.98
N LEU A 157 26.38 -28.78 -4.70
CA LEU A 157 26.15 -29.88 -5.65
C LEU A 157 27.15 -29.82 -6.82
N LYS A 158 27.41 -28.63 -7.37
CA LYS A 158 28.42 -28.43 -8.42
C LYS A 158 29.84 -28.75 -7.94
N ASP A 159 30.19 -28.33 -6.73
CA ASP A 159 31.51 -28.60 -6.15
C ASP A 159 31.69 -30.12 -5.88
N GLN A 160 30.64 -30.82 -5.46
CA GLN A 160 30.65 -32.27 -5.27
C GLN A 160 30.72 -33.05 -6.60
N GLY A 161 30.06 -32.57 -7.65
CA GLY A 161 30.14 -33.16 -9.00
C GLY A 161 31.49 -32.96 -9.69
N SER A 162 32.24 -31.91 -9.33
CA SER A 162 33.56 -31.64 -9.91
C SER A 162 34.70 -32.45 -9.28
N THR A 163 34.48 -33.16 -8.17
CA THR A 163 35.57 -33.81 -7.41
C THR A 163 35.66 -35.32 -7.61
N ASN A 164 34.71 -35.96 -8.29
CA ASN A 164 34.72 -37.40 -8.53
C ASN A 164 34.80 -37.73 -10.03
N ASN A 165 35.97 -38.23 -10.42
CA ASN A 165 36.23 -39.22 -11.45
C ASN A 165 35.61 -39.05 -12.85
N LYS A 166 36.53 -38.85 -13.82
CA LYS A 166 36.48 -39.56 -15.10
C LYS A 166 36.30 -41.05 -14.78
N ASP A 167 35.33 -41.69 -15.41
CA ASP A 167 34.92 -43.09 -15.26
C ASP A 167 33.80 -43.31 -14.22
N ASP A 168 32.59 -42.89 -14.59
CA ASP A 168 31.35 -43.67 -14.42
C ASP A 168 30.18 -42.90 -15.07
N GLU A 169 29.61 -43.46 -16.14
CA GLU A 169 28.34 -43.02 -16.72
C GLU A 169 27.20 -43.34 -15.74
N ILE A 170 27.00 -42.50 -14.72
CA ILE A 170 25.82 -42.58 -13.86
C ILE A 170 25.24 -41.17 -13.68
N ASP A 171 24.34 -40.85 -14.61
CA ASP A 171 23.12 -40.03 -14.47
C ASP A 171 23.12 -38.97 -13.35
N GLY A 172 23.99 -37.96 -13.51
CA GLY A 172 24.08 -36.79 -12.64
C GLY A 172 23.11 -35.66 -13.01
N ASP A 173 22.39 -35.77 -14.13
CA ASP A 173 21.52 -34.72 -14.66
C ASP A 173 20.21 -34.54 -13.85
N ASP A 174 19.70 -35.63 -13.26
CA ASP A 174 18.39 -35.62 -12.60
C ASP A 174 18.33 -34.79 -11.29
N LYS A 175 19.46 -34.61 -10.59
CA LYS A 175 19.49 -33.84 -9.33
C LYS A 175 19.80 -32.35 -9.51
N ASP A 176 20.52 -31.98 -10.56
CA ASP A 176 20.79 -30.56 -10.88
C ASP A 176 19.54 -29.88 -11.47
N ALA A 177 18.68 -30.65 -12.16
CA ALA A 177 17.35 -30.24 -12.58
C ALA A 177 16.49 -29.79 -11.39
N LEU A 178 16.34 -30.59 -10.33
CA LEU A 178 15.44 -30.31 -9.19
C LEU A 178 15.76 -29.02 -8.40
N SER A 179 17.01 -28.55 -8.39
CA SER A 179 17.42 -27.34 -7.66
C SER A 179 17.40 -26.09 -8.54
N GLY A 180 17.80 -26.22 -9.81
CA GLY A 180 17.70 -25.15 -10.80
C GLY A 180 16.25 -24.84 -11.16
N ASP A 181 15.39 -25.85 -11.12
CA ASP A 181 13.97 -25.77 -11.43
C ASP A 181 13.15 -25.01 -10.35
N LEU A 182 13.66 -24.84 -9.13
CA LEU A 182 12.95 -24.07 -8.09
C LEU A 182 13.18 -22.54 -8.14
N LEU A 183 14.31 -22.09 -8.69
CA LEU A 183 14.56 -20.66 -8.93
C LEU A 183 13.68 -20.18 -10.09
N GLY A 184 13.18 -18.95 -10.04
CA GLY A 184 12.25 -18.41 -11.04
C GLY A 184 10.78 -18.87 -10.90
N ARG A 185 10.48 -20.03 -10.29
CA ARG A 185 9.09 -20.53 -10.12
C ARG A 185 8.18 -19.63 -9.29
N PHE A 186 8.77 -18.79 -8.44
CA PHE A 186 8.03 -17.82 -7.66
C PHE A 186 7.40 -16.73 -8.51
N TRP A 187 7.90 -16.49 -9.72
CA TRP A 187 7.51 -15.34 -10.52
C TRP A 187 6.58 -15.70 -11.67
N LYS A 188 5.67 -14.78 -11.98
CA LYS A 188 4.89 -14.80 -13.21
C LYS A 188 5.14 -13.47 -13.90
N LEU A 189 6.20 -13.39 -14.69
CA LEU A 189 6.64 -12.18 -15.37
C LEU A 189 6.22 -12.22 -16.84
N PRO A 190 6.03 -11.06 -17.49
CA PRO A 190 6.07 -11.00 -18.94
C PRO A 190 7.51 -11.30 -19.41
N ASP A 191 7.67 -11.46 -20.72
CA ASP A 191 9.00 -11.57 -21.32
C ASP A 191 9.86 -10.37 -20.94
N ILE A 192 11.03 -10.63 -20.36
CA ILE A 192 11.97 -9.59 -19.95
C ILE A 192 12.86 -9.30 -21.17
N PRO A 193 12.84 -8.06 -21.73
CA PRO A 193 13.71 -7.73 -22.85
C PRO A 193 15.18 -7.91 -22.50
N GLU A 194 15.98 -8.39 -23.45
CA GLU A 194 17.43 -8.34 -23.32
C GLU A 194 17.88 -6.89 -23.10
N HIS A 195 18.80 -6.67 -22.17
CA HIS A 195 19.29 -5.33 -21.84
C HIS A 195 18.17 -4.30 -21.51
N TRP A 196 17.05 -4.73 -20.91
CA TRP A 196 15.89 -3.88 -20.59
C TRP A 196 16.20 -2.59 -19.82
N LYS A 197 17.36 -2.53 -19.14
CA LYS A 197 17.84 -1.34 -18.42
C LYS A 197 18.29 -0.21 -19.34
N ASP A 198 18.78 -0.52 -20.54
CA ASP A 198 19.39 0.48 -21.44
C ASP A 198 18.33 1.42 -22.03
N ASN A 199 17.14 0.89 -22.31
CA ASN A 199 15.99 1.63 -22.85
C ASN A 199 14.84 1.73 -21.83
N LEU A 200 15.16 1.71 -20.54
CA LEU A 200 14.15 1.71 -19.49
C LEU A 200 13.36 3.02 -19.47
N SER A 201 12.06 2.93 -19.77
CA SER A 201 11.09 4.00 -19.59
C SER A 201 10.21 3.75 -18.37
N ILE A 202 9.77 4.83 -17.73
CA ILE A 202 8.77 4.77 -16.65
C ILE A 202 7.35 4.52 -17.18
N ARG A 203 7.13 4.74 -18.48
CA ARG A 203 5.85 4.41 -19.14
C ARG A 203 5.79 2.91 -19.41
N LEU A 204 4.56 2.37 -19.36
CA LEU A 204 4.30 1.00 -19.73
C LEU A 204 4.32 0.86 -21.26
N SER A 205 4.95 -0.20 -21.76
CA SER A 205 4.70 -0.67 -23.12
C SER A 205 3.30 -1.31 -23.19
N ASN A 206 2.81 -1.53 -24.40
CA ASN A 206 1.53 -2.19 -24.59
C ASN A 206 1.48 -3.59 -23.98
N GLN A 207 2.51 -4.41 -24.18
CA GLN A 207 2.59 -5.77 -23.63
C GLN A 207 2.62 -5.76 -22.09
N GLU A 208 3.35 -4.81 -21.51
CA GLU A 208 3.43 -4.63 -20.06
C GLU A 208 2.09 -4.20 -19.46
N ALA A 209 1.38 -3.29 -20.12
CA ALA A 209 0.06 -2.85 -19.72
C ALA A 209 -0.98 -3.99 -19.80
N ILE A 210 -0.97 -4.78 -20.87
CA ILE A 210 -1.81 -5.98 -21.00
C ILE A 210 -1.50 -6.97 -19.87
N PHE A 211 -0.23 -7.23 -19.60
CA PHE A 211 0.18 -8.13 -18.52
C PHE A 211 -0.33 -7.64 -17.15
N LEU A 212 -0.13 -6.37 -16.81
CA LEU A 212 -0.59 -5.81 -15.53
C LEU A 212 -2.12 -5.79 -15.43
N LYS A 213 -2.83 -5.39 -16.50
CA LYS A 213 -4.30 -5.47 -16.56
C LYS A 213 -4.77 -6.88 -16.24
N ASN A 214 -4.23 -7.89 -16.91
CA ASN A 214 -4.62 -9.28 -16.71
C ASN A 214 -4.31 -9.78 -15.29
N LYS A 215 -3.16 -9.40 -14.73
CA LYS A 215 -2.76 -9.77 -13.35
C LYS A 215 -3.68 -9.20 -12.29
N ILE A 216 -4.01 -7.92 -12.40
CA ILE A 216 -4.94 -7.25 -11.48
C ILE A 216 -6.35 -7.83 -11.62
N VAL A 217 -6.82 -7.99 -12.86
CA VAL A 217 -8.16 -8.50 -13.14
C VAL A 217 -8.37 -9.92 -12.60
N SER A 218 -7.39 -10.81 -12.79
CA SER A 218 -7.45 -12.20 -12.34
C SER A 218 -7.25 -12.36 -10.83
N SER A 219 -6.40 -11.54 -10.22
CA SER A 219 -6.07 -11.66 -8.78
C SER A 219 -7.07 -10.94 -7.88
N CYS A 220 -7.76 -9.92 -8.38
CA CYS A 220 -8.67 -9.10 -7.58
C CYS A 220 -10.04 -8.92 -8.27
N PRO A 221 -10.74 -10.01 -8.66
CA PRO A 221 -11.87 -9.97 -9.59
C PRO A 221 -13.08 -9.16 -9.12
N GLU A 222 -13.24 -9.01 -7.80
CA GLU A 222 -14.38 -8.32 -7.17
C GLU A 222 -14.07 -6.85 -6.82
N SER A 223 -12.87 -6.35 -7.10
CA SER A 223 -12.46 -4.99 -6.74
C SER A 223 -12.93 -3.93 -7.74
N MET A 224 -13.03 -2.67 -7.30
CA MET A 224 -13.28 -1.53 -8.20
C MET A 224 -12.18 -1.41 -9.25
N LEU A 225 -10.93 -1.64 -8.85
CA LEU A 225 -9.78 -1.63 -9.76
C LEU A 225 -9.92 -2.63 -10.92
N SER A 226 -10.41 -3.85 -10.63
CA SER A 226 -10.66 -4.88 -11.65
C SER A 226 -11.84 -4.52 -12.54
N TYR A 227 -12.93 -3.99 -11.98
CA TYR A 227 -14.07 -3.49 -12.76
C TYR A 227 -13.64 -2.43 -13.78
N VAL A 228 -12.94 -1.38 -13.34
CA VAL A 228 -12.50 -0.27 -14.21
C VAL A 228 -11.60 -0.77 -15.34
N LEU A 229 -10.70 -1.71 -15.06
CA LEU A 229 -9.82 -2.29 -16.07
C LEU A 229 -10.55 -3.21 -17.06
N LYS A 230 -11.57 -3.96 -16.62
CA LYS A 230 -12.37 -4.84 -17.48
C LYS A 230 -13.23 -4.06 -18.45
N GLU A 231 -13.95 -3.07 -17.93
CA GLU A 231 -14.88 -2.23 -18.71
C GLU A 231 -14.19 -1.11 -19.47
N GLU A 232 -12.87 -0.92 -19.28
CA GLU A 232 -12.09 0.17 -19.87
C GLU A 232 -12.71 1.55 -19.58
N ASP A 233 -13.14 1.73 -18.33
CA ASP A 233 -13.87 2.90 -17.87
C ASP A 233 -12.93 4.10 -17.67
N HIS A 234 -12.61 4.80 -18.76
CA HIS A 234 -11.74 5.98 -18.75
C HIS A 234 -12.33 7.15 -17.97
N ASP A 235 -13.65 7.27 -17.89
CA ASP A 235 -14.33 8.33 -17.12
C ASP A 235 -13.99 8.23 -15.63
N PHE A 236 -13.68 7.03 -15.14
CA PHE A 236 -13.27 6.81 -13.75
C PHE A 236 -12.03 7.64 -13.36
N ILE A 237 -11.14 7.96 -14.32
CA ILE A 237 -9.94 8.77 -14.08
C ILE A 237 -10.31 10.23 -13.80
N ALA A 238 -11.42 10.72 -14.33
CA ALA A 238 -11.88 12.10 -14.17
C ALA A 238 -12.59 12.35 -12.83
N ILE A 239 -12.87 11.31 -12.04
CA ILE A 239 -13.52 11.42 -10.74
C ILE A 239 -12.56 12.09 -9.74
N HIS A 240 -12.85 13.33 -9.35
CA HIS A 240 -11.96 14.11 -8.48
C HIS A 240 -11.97 13.69 -7.01
N GLU A 241 -13.11 13.24 -6.50
CA GLU A 241 -13.30 12.86 -5.10
C GLU A 241 -14.03 11.53 -5.02
N PHE A 242 -13.77 10.77 -3.95
CA PHE A 242 -14.41 9.47 -3.74
C PHE A 242 -15.94 9.57 -3.73
N ASP A 243 -16.50 10.65 -3.21
CA ASP A 243 -17.93 10.93 -3.21
C ASP A 243 -18.53 11.05 -4.61
N HIS A 244 -17.74 11.45 -5.61
CA HIS A 244 -18.22 11.58 -6.98
C HIS A 244 -18.36 10.24 -7.73
N ILE A 245 -17.95 9.12 -7.12
CA ILE A 245 -18.27 7.77 -7.61
C ILE A 245 -19.79 7.55 -7.66
N GLU A 246 -20.58 8.29 -6.88
CA GLU A 246 -22.04 8.26 -6.94
C GLU A 246 -22.58 8.48 -8.37
N GLY A 247 -21.91 9.33 -9.16
CA GLY A 247 -22.29 9.60 -10.55
C GLY A 247 -22.17 8.42 -11.50
N ILE A 248 -21.49 7.35 -11.09
CA ILE A 248 -21.29 6.14 -11.90
C ILE A 248 -21.91 4.89 -11.26
N MET A 249 -22.77 5.07 -10.26
CA MET A 249 -23.39 3.98 -9.54
C MET A 249 -24.13 3.03 -10.47
N ASP A 250 -24.88 3.52 -11.46
CA ASP A 250 -25.71 2.65 -12.31
C ASP A 250 -24.93 1.53 -13.01
N ARG A 251 -23.65 1.76 -13.34
CA ARG A 251 -22.78 0.79 -14.01
C ARG A 251 -21.94 -0.09 -13.07
N ILE A 252 -21.78 0.29 -11.81
CA ILE A 252 -20.96 -0.48 -10.85
C ILE A 252 -21.68 -1.75 -10.35
N PRO A 253 -20.97 -2.88 -10.17
CA PRO A 253 -21.49 -4.09 -9.54
C PRO A 253 -22.15 -3.89 -8.16
N VAL A 254 -23.20 -4.66 -7.87
CA VAL A 254 -24.02 -4.49 -6.65
C VAL A 254 -23.22 -4.61 -5.35
N HIS A 255 -22.26 -5.54 -5.26
CA HIS A 255 -21.46 -5.70 -4.05
C HIS A 255 -20.57 -4.47 -3.79
N LEU A 256 -20.01 -3.86 -4.83
CA LEU A 256 -19.22 -2.62 -4.73
C LEU A 256 -20.09 -1.43 -4.33
N LYS A 257 -21.34 -1.35 -4.80
CA LYS A 257 -22.31 -0.32 -4.39
C LYS A 257 -22.53 -0.30 -2.88
N VAL A 258 -22.75 -1.47 -2.28
CA VAL A 258 -22.97 -1.61 -0.83
C VAL A 258 -21.75 -1.14 -0.05
N HIS A 259 -20.55 -1.57 -0.45
CA HIS A 259 -19.32 -1.11 0.20
C HIS A 259 -19.09 0.38 0.00
N TYR A 260 -19.38 0.91 -1.20
CA TYR A 260 -19.21 2.32 -1.53
C TYR A 260 -20.08 3.22 -0.65
N LEU A 261 -21.37 2.91 -0.53
CA LEU A 261 -22.30 3.68 0.30
C LEU A 261 -21.86 3.71 1.76
N LEU A 262 -21.46 2.56 2.30
CA LEU A 262 -20.98 2.48 3.68
C LEU A 262 -19.65 3.24 3.88
N ALA A 263 -18.74 3.17 2.89
CA ALA A 263 -17.49 3.93 2.90
C ALA A 263 -17.76 5.44 2.85
N LYS A 264 -18.62 5.91 1.93
CA LYS A 264 -19.02 7.32 1.82
C LYS A 264 -19.61 7.83 3.14
N GLN A 265 -20.58 7.11 3.71
CA GLN A 265 -21.17 7.44 5.02
C GLN A 265 -20.11 7.51 6.13
N PHE A 266 -19.15 6.58 6.14
CA PHE A 266 -18.08 6.60 7.12
C PHE A 266 -17.14 7.79 6.93
N ALA A 267 -16.79 8.13 5.69
CA ALA A 267 -15.98 9.29 5.36
C ALA A 267 -16.66 10.60 5.81
N ASP A 268 -17.95 10.74 5.53
CA ASP A 268 -18.78 11.86 5.97
C ASP A 268 -18.83 11.99 7.49
N PHE A 269 -19.12 10.89 8.18
CA PHE A 269 -19.18 10.83 9.64
C PHE A 269 -17.84 11.22 10.29
N ILE A 270 -16.74 10.59 9.86
CA ILE A 270 -15.45 10.79 10.52
C ILE A 270 -14.82 12.14 10.17
N TYR A 271 -15.18 12.72 9.03
CA TYR A 271 -14.69 14.03 8.62
C TYR A 271 -15.05 15.12 9.64
N GLY A 272 -16.24 15.08 10.23
CA GLY A 272 -16.63 15.98 11.33
C GLY A 272 -15.70 15.90 12.54
N THR A 273 -15.22 14.70 12.87
CA THR A 273 -14.28 14.47 13.97
C THR A 273 -12.90 15.08 13.65
N HIS A 274 -12.42 14.95 12.41
CA HIS A 274 -11.18 15.59 11.96
C HIS A 274 -11.31 17.13 11.81
N LEU A 275 -12.49 17.64 11.47
CA LEU A 275 -12.78 19.07 11.52
C LEU A 275 -12.67 19.59 12.94
N ARG A 276 -13.29 18.93 13.92
CA ARG A 276 -13.15 19.31 15.34
C ARG A 276 -11.70 19.26 15.81
N TYR A 277 -10.95 18.23 15.43
CA TYR A 277 -9.51 18.16 15.70
C TYR A 277 -8.79 19.43 15.25
N ASN A 278 -9.04 19.88 14.02
CA ASN A 278 -8.41 21.07 13.47
C ASN A 278 -8.93 22.37 14.09
N VAL A 279 -10.22 22.47 14.45
CA VAL A 279 -10.77 23.62 15.19
C VAL A 279 -10.09 23.77 16.55
N ILE A 280 -9.94 22.67 17.29
CA ILE A 280 -9.29 22.66 18.62
C ILE A 280 -7.82 23.06 18.49
N LEU A 281 -7.12 22.49 17.50
CA LEU A 281 -5.69 22.74 17.30
C LEU A 281 -5.43 24.18 16.84
N SER A 282 -6.30 24.73 15.99
CA SER A 282 -6.23 26.13 15.56
C SER A 282 -6.77 27.11 16.61
N LYS A 283 -7.14 26.65 17.81
CA LYS A 283 -7.76 27.47 18.88
C LYS A 283 -9.03 28.22 18.44
N GLY A 284 -9.70 27.75 17.38
CA GLY A 284 -10.83 28.45 16.77
C GLY A 284 -10.46 29.73 15.99
N GLU A 285 -9.17 29.96 15.68
CA GLU A 285 -8.70 31.18 15.00
C GLU A 285 -8.69 31.04 13.46
N SER A 286 -8.72 29.81 12.93
CA SER A 286 -8.70 29.57 11.49
C SER A 286 -10.09 29.72 10.86
N SER A 287 -10.31 30.83 10.14
CA SER A 287 -11.56 31.11 9.42
C SER A 287 -11.96 30.00 8.44
N ASP A 288 -10.99 29.43 7.74
CA ASP A 288 -11.23 28.40 6.72
C ASP A 288 -11.75 27.09 7.34
N ILE A 289 -11.19 26.70 8.50
CA ILE A 289 -11.61 25.50 9.21
C ILE A 289 -12.98 25.71 9.86
N LEU A 290 -13.23 26.89 10.44
CA LEU A 290 -14.54 27.23 10.98
C LEU A 290 -15.62 27.22 9.89
N LYS A 291 -15.31 27.75 8.70
CA LYS A 291 -16.22 27.68 7.55
C LYS A 291 -16.57 26.24 7.19
N LYS A 292 -15.56 25.38 7.00
CA LYS A 292 -15.76 23.95 6.71
C LYS A 292 -16.55 23.22 7.80
N TRP A 293 -16.27 23.55 9.07
CA TRP A 293 -17.03 22.99 10.20
C TRP A 293 -18.49 23.42 10.14
N ASN A 294 -18.78 24.70 9.93
CA ASN A 294 -20.15 25.22 9.87
C ASN A 294 -20.92 24.60 8.71
N GLU A 295 -20.29 24.46 7.54
CA GLU A 295 -20.90 23.79 6.37
C GLU A 295 -21.24 22.32 6.67
N TRP A 296 -20.30 21.58 7.28
CA TRP A 296 -20.53 20.18 7.67
C TRP A 296 -21.56 20.04 8.79
N HIS A 297 -21.56 20.96 9.75
CA HIS A 297 -22.43 20.93 10.94
C HIS A 297 -23.92 21.03 10.58
N VAL A 298 -24.26 21.72 9.48
CA VAL A 298 -25.65 21.76 8.96
C VAL A 298 -26.23 20.34 8.75
N GLY A 299 -25.39 19.38 8.34
CA GLY A 299 -25.77 17.98 8.09
C GLY A 299 -25.44 17.02 9.22
N ILE A 300 -25.11 17.50 10.44
CA ILE A 300 -24.57 16.65 11.52
C ILE A 300 -25.44 15.42 11.83
N MET A 301 -26.76 15.57 11.80
CA MET A 301 -27.70 14.48 12.07
C MET A 301 -27.64 13.39 10.98
N ASP A 302 -27.54 13.79 9.72
CA ASP A 302 -27.44 12.87 8.59
C ASP A 302 -26.10 12.15 8.59
N HIS A 303 -25.01 12.88 8.86
CA HIS A 303 -23.67 12.29 9.00
C HIS A 303 -23.58 11.30 10.16
N ALA A 304 -24.29 11.58 11.26
CA ALA A 304 -24.35 10.69 12.43
C ALA A 304 -25.38 9.56 12.30
N SER A 305 -26.07 9.44 11.17
CA SER A 305 -27.05 8.38 10.93
C SER A 305 -26.43 7.01 10.57
N ILE A 306 -25.12 6.99 10.29
CA ILE A 306 -24.35 5.78 9.95
C ILE A 306 -24.55 4.60 10.92
N ASP A 307 -24.75 3.39 10.37
CA ASP A 307 -24.76 2.16 11.18
C ASP A 307 -23.34 1.63 11.41
N LEU A 308 -22.76 1.98 12.56
CA LEU A 308 -21.44 1.52 12.97
C LEU A 308 -21.37 -0.01 13.18
N ASN A 309 -22.49 -0.71 13.35
CA ASN A 309 -22.48 -2.17 13.47
C ASN A 309 -22.06 -2.84 12.16
N LEU A 310 -22.27 -2.19 11.01
CA LEU A 310 -21.77 -2.66 9.71
C LEU A 310 -20.25 -2.48 9.57
N ILE A 311 -19.65 -1.56 10.33
CA ILE A 311 -18.20 -1.31 10.37
C ILE A 311 -17.50 -2.21 11.40
N LEU A 312 -18.20 -2.63 12.46
CA LEU A 312 -17.62 -3.43 13.54
C LEU A 312 -16.86 -4.69 13.06
N PRO A 313 -17.37 -5.49 12.11
CA PRO A 313 -16.63 -6.65 11.59
C PRO A 313 -15.30 -6.26 10.94
N LEU A 314 -15.21 -5.06 10.35
CA LEU A 314 -14.00 -4.55 9.68
C LEU A 314 -12.92 -4.12 10.68
N LEU A 315 -13.28 -3.83 11.92
CA LEU A 315 -12.38 -3.32 12.96
C LEU A 315 -11.57 -4.41 13.67
N GLY A 316 -11.88 -5.69 13.44
CA GLY A 316 -11.26 -6.81 14.16
C GLY A 316 -11.40 -6.65 15.67
N ARG A 317 -10.29 -6.80 16.42
CA ARG A 317 -10.28 -6.71 17.91
C ARG A 317 -10.12 -5.28 18.46
N ASN A 318 -10.38 -4.23 17.67
CA ASN A 318 -10.17 -2.85 18.11
C ASN A 318 -11.38 -2.24 18.85
N GLY A 319 -11.71 -2.80 20.02
CA GLY A 319 -12.85 -2.33 20.82
C GLY A 319 -12.75 -0.88 21.31
N LYS A 320 -11.53 -0.35 21.44
CA LYS A 320 -11.31 1.05 21.83
C LYS A 320 -11.73 2.02 20.71
N LEU A 321 -11.36 1.72 19.47
CA LEU A 321 -11.78 2.52 18.32
C LEU A 321 -13.30 2.46 18.14
N PHE A 322 -13.89 1.27 18.23
CA PHE A 322 -15.34 1.13 18.11
C PHE A 322 -16.08 1.96 19.17
N ARG A 323 -15.64 1.90 20.44
CA ARG A 323 -16.21 2.74 21.51
C ARG A 323 -16.08 4.23 21.20
N PHE A 324 -14.91 4.67 20.74
CA PHE A 324 -14.69 6.07 20.34
C PHE A 324 -15.66 6.51 19.25
N LEU A 325 -15.82 5.72 18.17
CA LEU A 325 -16.75 6.02 17.09
C LEU A 325 -18.20 6.09 17.58
N THR A 326 -18.62 5.15 18.44
CA THR A 326 -19.97 5.15 19.02
C THR A 326 -20.22 6.37 19.90
N GLU A 327 -19.26 6.75 20.75
CA GLU A 327 -19.37 7.94 21.59
C GLU A 327 -19.41 9.24 20.77
N CYS A 328 -18.60 9.33 19.70
CA CYS A 328 -18.65 10.45 18.75
C CYS A 328 -20.00 10.54 18.05
N LYS A 329 -20.53 9.41 17.58
CA LYS A 329 -21.88 9.33 16.99
C LYS A 329 -22.93 9.84 17.96
N ASN A 330 -22.92 9.38 19.21
CA ASN A 330 -23.88 9.81 20.22
C ASN A 330 -23.77 11.32 20.51
N ALA A 331 -22.54 11.86 20.62
CA ALA A 331 -22.33 13.28 20.83
C ALA A 331 -22.83 14.12 19.64
N MET A 332 -22.63 13.65 18.41
CA MET A 332 -23.13 14.32 17.21
C MET A 332 -24.66 14.29 17.11
N GLN A 333 -25.30 13.16 17.44
CA GLN A 333 -26.77 13.04 17.44
C GLN A 333 -27.48 13.93 18.47
N LEU A 334 -26.79 14.25 19.56
CA LEU A 334 -27.27 15.16 20.61
C LEU A 334 -26.78 16.61 20.42
N ASP A 335 -26.03 16.87 19.35
CA ASP A 335 -25.35 18.15 19.08
C ASP A 335 -24.45 18.65 20.24
N GLU A 336 -23.86 17.72 21.00
CA GLU A 336 -22.99 17.98 22.15
C GLU A 336 -21.54 18.28 21.72
N ILE A 337 -21.31 19.41 21.03
CA ILE A 337 -19.99 19.72 20.43
C ILE A 337 -18.84 19.75 21.45
N LYS A 338 -19.09 20.23 22.68
CA LYS A 338 -18.08 20.21 23.76
C LYS A 338 -17.69 18.79 24.16
N ARG A 339 -18.64 17.85 24.17
CA ARG A 339 -18.37 16.44 24.45
C ARG A 339 -17.58 15.83 23.29
N LEU A 340 -17.95 16.16 22.05
CA LEU A 340 -17.21 15.72 20.87
C LEU A 340 -15.74 16.17 20.93
N ASP A 341 -15.49 17.44 21.28
CA ASP A 341 -14.12 17.95 21.44
C ASP A 341 -13.32 17.18 22.49
N GLN A 342 -13.94 16.86 23.63
CA GLN A 342 -13.30 16.09 24.69
C GLN A 342 -12.98 14.66 24.24
N LEU A 343 -13.87 14.03 23.47
CA LEU A 343 -13.63 12.70 22.89
C LEU A 343 -12.44 12.71 21.95
N VAL A 344 -12.33 13.72 21.07
CA VAL A 344 -11.22 13.89 20.12
C VAL A 344 -9.89 14.07 20.86
N LEU A 345 -9.85 14.96 21.85
CA LEU A 345 -8.66 15.19 22.69
C LEU A 345 -8.22 13.92 23.40
N ASN A 346 -9.14 13.25 24.10
CA ASN A 346 -8.86 12.03 24.84
C ASN A 346 -8.36 10.92 23.90
N ARG A 347 -8.94 10.82 22.70
CA ARG A 347 -8.54 9.82 21.72
C ARG A 347 -7.10 9.99 21.26
N GLU A 348 -6.67 11.22 20.97
CA GLU A 348 -5.29 11.46 20.57
C GLU A 348 -4.31 11.13 21.71
N ILE A 349 -4.66 11.51 22.95
CA ILE A 349 -3.87 11.18 24.15
C ILE A 349 -3.78 9.67 24.35
N ASP A 350 -4.89 8.93 24.19
CA ASP A 350 -4.91 7.48 24.35
C ASP A 350 -4.02 6.75 23.32
N LEU A 351 -3.85 7.33 22.12
CA LEU A 351 -3.04 6.75 21.06
C LEU A 351 -1.55 7.09 21.18
N LYS A 352 -1.24 8.34 21.56
CA LYS A 352 0.13 8.87 21.49
C LYS A 352 0.78 9.13 22.85
N GLY A 353 -0.02 9.20 23.91
CA GLY A 353 0.36 9.74 25.21
C GLY A 353 0.33 11.27 25.23
N LYS A 354 0.27 11.85 26.43
CA LYS A 354 0.19 13.31 26.64
C LYS A 354 1.35 14.08 25.99
N THR A 355 2.56 13.56 26.08
CA THR A 355 3.78 14.22 25.57
C THR A 355 3.82 14.34 24.05
N ARG A 356 3.13 13.46 23.32
CA ARG A 356 3.10 13.45 21.84
C ARG A 356 1.76 13.90 21.25
N SER A 357 0.76 14.17 22.09
CA SER A 357 -0.54 14.70 21.63
C SER A 357 -0.37 16.17 21.24
N LYS A 358 -0.75 16.50 20.01
CA LYS A 358 -0.74 17.88 19.52
C LYS A 358 -1.85 18.70 20.17
N LEU A 359 -3.00 18.08 20.41
CA LEU A 359 -4.13 18.75 21.06
C LEU A 359 -3.86 19.05 22.53
N TYR A 360 -3.19 18.14 23.25
CA TYR A 360 -2.83 18.36 24.65
C TYR A 360 -1.78 19.48 24.80
N ASN A 361 -0.76 19.50 23.94
CA ASN A 361 0.30 20.52 23.97
C ASN A 361 0.02 21.67 22.97
N ARG A 362 -1.25 21.96 22.66
CA ARG A 362 -1.63 22.91 21.58
C ARG A 362 -1.08 24.33 21.76
N GLU A 363 -0.68 24.70 22.97
CA GLU A 363 -0.04 26.00 23.23
C GLU A 363 1.37 26.08 22.61
N ASP A 364 2.06 24.95 22.50
CA ASP A 364 3.41 24.84 21.96
C ASP A 364 3.43 24.58 20.44
N PHE A 365 2.26 24.41 19.81
CA PHE A 365 2.13 24.10 18.38
C PHE A 365 1.69 25.32 17.59
N ALA A 366 2.51 25.74 16.62
CA ALA A 366 2.11 26.67 15.58
C ALA A 366 1.21 25.96 14.56
N TYR A 367 -0.06 26.37 14.47
CA TYR A 367 -1.00 25.84 13.49
C TYR A 367 -0.78 26.48 12.12
N ASN A 368 -0.22 25.72 11.18
CA ASN A 368 0.13 26.19 9.83
C ASN A 368 -0.81 25.67 8.74
N GLY A 369 -2.05 25.32 9.11
CA GLY A 369 -3.04 24.71 8.21
C GLY A 369 -3.42 23.28 8.62
N TRP A 370 -4.21 22.63 7.77
CA TRP A 370 -4.83 21.33 8.06
C TRP A 370 -3.83 20.29 8.55
N VAL A 371 -4.14 19.66 9.69
CA VAL A 371 -3.39 18.56 10.28
C VAL A 371 -4.20 17.28 10.22
N GLY A 372 -3.53 16.23 9.78
CA GLY A 372 -4.06 14.87 9.77
C GLY A 372 -4.82 14.50 8.52
N ILE A 373 -5.52 13.37 8.58
CA ILE A 373 -6.30 12.84 7.47
C ILE A 373 -7.44 13.79 7.13
N SER A 374 -7.52 14.24 5.87
CA SER A 374 -8.68 14.98 5.34
C SER A 374 -9.87 14.05 5.10
N LYS A 375 -10.90 14.47 4.36
CA LYS A 375 -12.01 13.58 4.01
C LYS A 375 -11.48 12.34 3.29
N LEU A 376 -11.85 11.15 3.76
CA LEU A 376 -11.26 9.89 3.31
C LEU A 376 -11.48 9.67 1.81
N GLN A 377 -10.37 9.51 1.07
CA GLN A 377 -10.40 9.22 -0.37
C GLN A 377 -10.12 7.75 -0.70
N TYR A 378 -9.91 6.90 0.31
CA TYR A 378 -9.68 5.45 0.16
C TYR A 378 -8.62 5.05 -0.88
N ARG A 379 -7.58 5.88 -1.08
CA ARG A 379 -6.52 5.72 -2.09
C ARG A 379 -6.96 5.89 -3.56
N LEU A 380 -8.15 6.43 -3.82
CA LEU A 380 -8.66 6.71 -5.18
C LEU A 380 -7.63 7.43 -6.07
N PRO A 381 -6.99 8.54 -5.65
CA PRO A 381 -6.03 9.23 -6.52
C PRO A 381 -4.82 8.37 -6.92
N ASN A 382 -4.39 7.48 -6.02
CA ASN A 382 -3.25 6.60 -6.28
C ASN A 382 -3.65 5.49 -7.25
N ALA A 383 -4.84 4.92 -7.05
CA ALA A 383 -5.40 3.92 -7.96
C ALA A 383 -5.62 4.51 -9.37
N GLN A 384 -6.17 5.72 -9.48
CA GLN A 384 -6.36 6.42 -10.75
C GLN A 384 -5.03 6.67 -11.47
N ARG A 385 -3.96 7.00 -10.74
CA ARG A 385 -2.64 7.14 -11.35
C ARG A 385 -2.14 5.83 -11.97
N LEU A 386 -2.31 4.71 -11.28
CA LEU A 386 -1.94 3.39 -11.80
C LEU A 386 -2.82 2.99 -13.00
N LEU A 387 -4.13 3.23 -12.90
CA LEU A 387 -5.07 3.01 -14.00
C LEU A 387 -4.69 3.82 -15.23
N LYS A 388 -4.34 5.10 -15.05
CA LYS A 388 -3.88 5.96 -16.13
C LYS A 388 -2.63 5.41 -16.80
N ASP A 389 -1.60 5.02 -16.03
CA ASP A 389 -0.40 4.42 -16.61
C ASP A 389 -0.73 3.16 -17.45
N ILE A 390 -1.66 2.31 -16.97
CA ILE A 390 -2.11 1.11 -17.69
C ILE A 390 -2.87 1.49 -18.97
N PHE A 391 -3.83 2.40 -18.88
CA PHE A 391 -4.61 2.86 -20.03
C PHE A 391 -3.75 3.54 -21.09
N ASP A 392 -2.80 4.38 -20.69
CA ASP A 392 -1.84 5.02 -21.59
C ASP A 392 -1.01 3.96 -22.34
N GLY A 393 -0.58 2.89 -21.64
CA GLY A 393 0.13 1.77 -22.27
C GLY A 393 -0.74 0.94 -23.21
N LEU A 394 -2.03 0.75 -22.90
CA LEU A 394 -2.99 0.06 -23.77
C LEU A 394 -3.28 0.89 -25.03
N GLY A 395 -3.47 2.21 -24.89
CA GLY A 395 -3.80 3.13 -25.98
C GLY A 395 -2.63 3.48 -26.92
N ALA A 396 -1.39 3.26 -26.50
CA ALA A 396 -0.20 3.47 -27.33
C ALA A 396 -0.09 2.55 -28.57
N ALA A 397 -1.03 1.62 -28.76
CA ALA A 397 -1.14 0.79 -29.96
C ALA A 397 -1.81 1.50 -31.17
N ASN A 398 -2.34 2.73 -30.98
CA ASN A 398 -3.04 3.50 -32.02
C ASN A 398 -2.29 4.77 -32.49
N VAL A 399 -0.96 4.80 -32.41
CA VAL A 399 -0.13 5.86 -33.03
C VAL A 399 0.91 5.28 -33.97
#